data_AF-A0A920JDC9-F1
#
_entry.id   AF-A0A920JDC9-F1
#
_cell.length_a   1.000
_cell.length_b   1.000
_cell.length_c   1.000
_cell.angle_alpha   90.00
_cell.angle_beta   90.00
_cell.angle_gamma   90.00
#
_symmetry.space_group_name_H-M   'P 1'
#
loop_
_entity.id
_entity.type
_entity.pdbx_description
1 polymer ?
#
loop_
_entity_poly.entity_id
_entity_poly.type
_entity_poly.pdbx_seq_one_letter_code
_entity_poly.pdbx_strand_id
1 'polypeptide(L)'
;MEIECDILIPAAVGGVIKSNNAENIKAKIIVEGANSPTTLSADKILRDNGVLLIPDILANAGGVTASYFEWVQNTQKLFMERKRITRSIDRCSDLSL
;
A
#
# COMPACT_ATOMS: atom_id res chain seq x y z
N MET A 1 -12.86 -2.83 -11.65
CA MET A 1 -12.74 -2.59 -10.19
C MET A 1 -14.05 -2.06 -9.61
N GLU A 2 -15.16 -2.26 -10.31
CA GLU A 2 -16.46 -1.61 -10.04
C GLU A 2 -17.38 -2.62 -9.33
N ILE A 3 -16.81 -3.31 -8.36
CA ILE A 3 -17.47 -4.35 -7.58
C ILE A 3 -17.85 -3.72 -6.24
N GLU A 4 -19.03 -4.05 -5.74
CA GLU A 4 -19.44 -3.65 -4.40
C GLU A 4 -18.50 -4.27 -3.37
N CYS A 5 -17.78 -3.42 -2.64
CA CYS A 5 -16.85 -3.81 -1.59
C CYS A 5 -16.66 -2.63 -0.62
N ASP A 6 -16.28 -2.91 0.62
CA ASP A 6 -15.91 -1.84 1.57
C ASP A 6 -14.46 -1.37 1.37
N ILE A 7 -13.55 -2.29 1.03
CA ILE A 7 -12.11 -2.06 0.90
C ILE A 7 -11.63 -2.62 -0.45
N LEU A 8 -10.92 -1.78 -1.22
CA LEU A 8 -10.32 -2.14 -2.50
C LEU A 8 -8.78 -2.08 -2.42
N ILE A 9 -8.09 -3.12 -2.88
CA ILE A 9 -6.61 -3.23 -2.81
C ILE A 9 -6.04 -3.46 -4.23
N PRO A 10 -5.75 -2.40 -5.01
CA PRO A 10 -5.07 -2.53 -6.29
C PRO A 10 -3.58 -2.90 -6.07
N ALA A 11 -3.20 -4.14 -6.40
CA ALA A 11 -1.86 -4.68 -6.11
C ALA A 11 -1.15 -5.32 -7.31
N ALA A 12 -1.63 -5.08 -8.54
CA ALA A 12 -1.05 -5.68 -9.76
C ALA A 12 -0.11 -4.72 -10.50
N VAL A 13 -0.66 -3.67 -11.11
CA VAL A 13 0.10 -2.70 -11.92
C VAL A 13 -0.37 -1.27 -11.63
N GLY A 14 0.47 -0.29 -11.96
CA GLY A 14 0.19 1.13 -11.80
C GLY A 14 -0.87 1.65 -12.79
N GLY A 15 -1.49 2.79 -12.44
CA GLY A 15 -2.40 3.54 -13.29
C GLY A 15 -3.67 2.82 -13.69
N VAL A 16 -4.15 1.86 -12.89
CA VAL A 16 -5.38 1.11 -13.16
C VAL A 16 -6.63 1.90 -12.76
N ILE A 17 -6.55 2.72 -11.71
CA ILE A 17 -7.63 3.59 -11.27
C ILE A 17 -7.45 4.93 -12.00
N LYS A 18 -8.40 5.25 -12.88
CA LYS A 18 -8.39 6.40 -13.78
C LYS A 18 -9.71 7.16 -13.66
N SER A 19 -9.75 8.39 -14.16
CA SER A 19 -10.97 9.22 -14.11
C SER A 19 -12.21 8.56 -14.72
N ASN A 20 -12.04 7.67 -15.70
CA ASN A 20 -13.16 6.97 -16.35
C ASN A 20 -13.77 5.82 -15.52
N ASN A 21 -13.12 5.37 -14.45
CA ASN A 21 -13.61 4.30 -13.58
C ASN A 21 -13.73 4.72 -12.10
N ALA A 22 -13.08 5.82 -11.70
CA ALA A 22 -13.07 6.31 -10.32
C ALA A 22 -14.47 6.60 -9.77
N GLU A 23 -15.38 7.14 -10.59
CA GLU A 23 -16.78 7.42 -10.19
C GLU A 23 -17.60 6.15 -9.92
N ASN A 24 -17.20 5.03 -10.51
CA ASN A 24 -17.90 3.75 -10.37
C ASN A 24 -17.39 2.92 -9.18
N ILE A 25 -16.26 3.31 -8.57
CA ILE A 25 -15.72 2.61 -7.41
C ILE A 25 -16.66 2.83 -6.22
N LYS A 26 -17.08 1.73 -5.58
CA LYS A 26 -18.00 1.73 -4.42
C LYS A 26 -17.29 1.55 -3.08
N ALA A 27 -15.96 1.35 -3.11
CA ALA A 27 -15.15 1.19 -1.91
C ALA A 27 -15.13 2.46 -1.06
N LYS A 28 -15.18 2.27 0.26
CA LYS A 28 -14.99 3.36 1.24
C LYS A 28 -13.51 3.61 1.51
N ILE A 29 -12.69 2.57 1.33
CA ILE A 29 -11.25 2.61 1.56
C ILE A 29 -10.53 1.98 0.36
N ILE A 30 -9.45 2.63 -0.09
CA ILE A 30 -8.53 2.11 -1.08
C ILE A 30 -7.13 2.00 -0.45
N VAL A 31 -6.50 0.84 -0.58
CA VAL A 31 -5.14 0.58 -0.09
C VAL A 31 -4.22 0.28 -1.26
N GLU A 32 -3.33 1.21 -1.59
CA GLU A 32 -2.50 1.11 -2.80
C GLU A 32 -1.35 0.09 -2.63
N GLY A 33 -1.59 -1.16 -3.03
CA GLY A 33 -0.57 -2.21 -2.98
C GLY A 33 0.45 -2.16 -4.13
N ALA A 34 0.01 -1.71 -5.31
CA ALA A 34 0.90 -1.48 -6.45
C ALA A 34 1.60 -0.13 -6.33
N ASN A 35 2.61 0.11 -7.18
CA ASN A 35 3.22 1.43 -7.30
C ASN A 35 2.36 2.31 -8.21
N SER A 36 1.86 3.40 -7.65
CA SER A 36 1.04 4.42 -8.30
C SER A 36 -0.17 3.85 -9.05
N PRO A 37 -1.06 3.06 -8.40
CA PRO A 37 -2.23 2.49 -9.05
C PRO A 37 -3.30 3.53 -9.41
N THR A 38 -3.31 4.68 -8.72
CA THR A 38 -4.29 5.76 -8.93
C THR A 38 -3.67 6.93 -9.68
N THR A 39 -4.33 7.41 -10.74
CA THR A 39 -3.91 8.64 -11.42
C THR A 39 -4.29 9.88 -10.62
N LEU A 40 -3.54 10.98 -10.77
CA LEU A 40 -3.85 12.27 -10.09
C LEU A 40 -5.29 12.75 -10.31
N SER A 41 -5.82 12.55 -11.52
CA SER A 41 -7.22 12.88 -11.83
C SER A 41 -8.23 12.01 -11.07
N ALA A 42 -7.91 10.73 -10.85
CA ALA A 42 -8.76 9.81 -10.12
C ALA A 42 -8.69 10.02 -8.61
N ASP A 43 -7.51 10.35 -8.08
CA ASP A 43 -7.33 10.72 -6.66
C ASP A 43 -8.30 11.84 -6.27
N LYS A 44 -8.38 12.89 -7.10
CA LYS A 44 -9.31 13.99 -6.87
C LYS A 44 -10.78 13.51 -6.81
N ILE A 45 -11.20 12.72 -7.78
CA ILE A 45 -12.57 12.18 -7.83
C ILE A 45 -12.89 11.32 -6.59
N LEU A 46 -11.96 10.45 -6.20
CA LEU A 46 -12.12 9.57 -5.05
C LEU A 46 -12.20 10.35 -3.74
N ARG A 47 -11.35 11.36 -3.58
CA ARG A 47 -11.36 12.26 -2.41
C ARG A 47 -12.64 13.07 -2.33
N ASP A 48 -13.10 13.61 -3.46
CA ASP A 48 -14.37 14.36 -3.54
C ASP A 48 -15.58 13.45 -3.20
N ASN A 49 -15.49 12.15 -3.52
CA ASN A 49 -16.47 11.13 -3.17
C ASN A 49 -16.33 10.59 -1.73
N GLY A 50 -15.41 11.12 -0.92
CA GLY A 50 -15.22 10.72 0.48
C GLY A 50 -14.53 9.36 0.66
N VAL A 51 -13.86 8.84 -0.37
CA VAL A 51 -13.08 7.60 -0.27
C VAL A 51 -11.76 7.88 0.44
N LEU A 52 -11.45 7.09 1.46
CA LEU A 52 -10.15 7.14 2.13
C LEU A 52 -9.11 6.39 1.29
N LEU A 53 -8.07 7.09 0.86
CA LEU A 53 -6.99 6.53 0.05
C LEU A 53 -5.71 6.43 0.88
N ILE A 54 -5.23 5.19 1.11
CA ILE A 54 -3.95 4.92 1.76
C ILE A 54 -2.87 4.83 0.67
N PRO A 55 -1.90 5.77 0.65
CA PRO A 55 -0.99 5.93 -0.48
C PRO A 55 0.03 4.79 -0.58
N ASP A 56 0.47 4.50 -1.80
CA ASP A 56 1.42 3.44 -2.12
C ASP A 56 2.68 3.44 -1.26
N ILE A 57 3.29 4.62 -1.07
CA ILE A 57 4.52 4.82 -0.30
C ILE A 57 4.42 4.35 1.15
N LEU A 58 3.20 4.29 1.71
CA LEU A 58 2.95 3.77 3.05
C LEU A 58 2.39 2.34 2.99
N ALA A 59 1.38 2.12 2.15
CA ALA A 59 0.63 0.87 2.08
C ALA A 59 1.49 -0.33 1.69
N ASN A 60 2.46 -0.14 0.80
CA ASN A 60 3.33 -1.22 0.29
C ASN A 60 4.74 -1.22 0.89
N ALA A 61 5.05 -0.31 1.84
CA ALA A 61 6.38 -0.10 2.40
C ALA A 61 6.96 -1.34 3.10
N GLY A 62 6.13 -2.25 3.58
CA GLY A 62 6.58 -3.47 4.27
C GLY A 62 7.56 -4.31 3.44
N GLY A 63 7.42 -4.32 2.11
CA GLY A 63 8.35 -5.01 1.22
C GLY A 63 9.76 -4.42 1.25
N VAL A 64 9.90 -3.10 1.10
CA VAL A 64 11.21 -2.43 1.13
C VAL A 64 11.84 -2.48 2.53
N THR A 65 11.02 -2.39 3.59
CA THR A 65 11.50 -2.58 4.97
C THR A 65 12.04 -3.98 5.19
N ALA A 66 11.37 -5.02 4.67
CA ALA A 66 11.86 -6.39 4.73
C ALA A 66 13.18 -6.56 3.96
N SER A 67 13.30 -5.97 2.76
CA SER A 67 14.52 -5.98 1.96
C SER A 67 15.70 -5.29 2.67
N TYR A 68 15.44 -4.24 3.45
CA TYR A 68 16.48 -3.64 4.30
C TYR A 68 17.00 -4.64 5.34
N PHE A 69 16.11 -5.35 6.04
CA PHE A 69 16.54 -6.37 7.00
C PHE A 69 17.26 -7.53 6.34
N GLU A 70 16.86 -7.93 5.14
CA GLU A 70 17.58 -8.90 4.31
C GLU A 70 19.01 -8.44 3.99
N TRP A 71 19.16 -7.17 3.60
CA TRP A 71 20.48 -6.59 3.37
C TRP A 71 21.35 -6.61 4.63
N VAL A 72 20.81 -6.20 5.79
CA VAL A 72 21.53 -6.20 7.07
C VAL A 72 22.01 -7.60 7.47
N GLN A 73 21.14 -8.63 7.40
CA GLN A 73 21.53 -10.00 7.74
C GLN A 73 22.63 -10.54 6.82
N ASN A 74 22.57 -10.21 5.52
CA ASN A 74 23.55 -10.67 4.53
C ASN A 74 24.91 -10.00 4.76
N THR A 75 24.92 -8.69 5.04
CA THR A 75 26.13 -7.94 5.37
C THR A 75 26.77 -8.43 6.67
N GLN A 76 25.97 -8.77 7.68
CA GLN A 76 26.47 -9.23 8.98
C GLN A 76 26.77 -10.74 9.03
N LYS A 77 26.35 -11.50 8.01
CA LYS A 77 26.36 -12.98 7.99
C LYS A 77 25.66 -13.59 9.21
N LEU A 78 24.63 -12.92 9.72
CA LEU A 78 23.85 -13.33 10.88
C LEU A 78 22.37 -13.37 10.51
N PHE A 79 21.81 -14.57 10.47
CA PHE A 79 20.39 -14.76 10.19
C PHE A 79 19.55 -14.40 11.40
N MET A 80 18.56 -13.52 11.20
CA MET A 80 17.59 -13.18 12.23
C MET A 80 16.42 -14.16 12.20
N GLU A 81 15.86 -14.48 13.36
CA GLU A 81 14.62 -15.26 13.42
C GLU A 81 13.46 -14.50 12.77
N ARG A 82 12.57 -15.23 12.08
CA ARG A 82 11.37 -14.67 11.44
C ARG A 82 10.58 -13.75 12.38
N LYS A 83 10.37 -14.17 13.63
CA LYS A 83 9.64 -13.38 14.63
C LYS A 83 10.28 -12.02 14.91
N ARG A 84 11.63 -11.95 14.89
CA ARG A 84 12.38 -10.71 15.08
C ARG A 84 12.23 -9.79 13.87
N ILE A 85 12.25 -10.34 12.66
CA ILE A 85 12.07 -9.57 11.41
C ILE A 85 10.65 -8.98 11.37
N THR A 86 9.62 -9.81 11.55
CA THR A 86 8.22 -9.37 11.55
C THR A 86 7.99 -8.26 12.58
N ARG A 87 8.44 -8.43 13.82
CA ARG A 87 8.30 -7.38 14.86
C ARG A 87 9.06 -6.09 14.52
N SER A 88 10.14 -6.17 13.77
CA SER A 88 10.88 -4.99 13.35
C SER A 88 10.17 -4.26 12.21
N ILE A 89 9.56 -4.99 11.27
CA ILE A 89 8.69 -4.43 10.24
C ILE A 89 7.46 -3.77 10.88
N ASP A 90 6.78 -4.45 11.81
CA ASP A 90 5.59 -3.92 12.49
C ASP A 90 5.90 -2.58 13.19
N ARG A 91 7.07 -2.47 13.83
CA ARG A 91 7.51 -1.22 14.47
C ARG A 91 7.84 -0.10 13.49
N CYS A 92 8.30 -0.41 12.28
CA CYS A 92 8.52 0.59 11.25
C CYS A 92 7.21 1.07 10.61
N SER A 93 6.18 0.21 10.60
CA SER A 93 4.84 0.52 10.08
C SER A 93 3.94 1.23 11.10
N ASP A 94 4.37 1.28 12.37
CA ASP A 94 3.63 1.99 13.41
C ASP A 94 3.80 3.50 13.26
N LEU A 95 2.69 4.16 12.94
CA LEU A 95 2.59 5.62 12.78
C LEU A 95 2.02 6.30 14.03
N SER A 96 1.78 5.54 15.11
CA SER A 96 1.41 6.13 16.40
C SER A 96 2.65 6.73 17.07
N LEU A 97 2.77 8.07 16.99
CA LEU A 97 3.76 8.88 17.70
C LEU A 97 3.29 9.20 19.13
#